data_AF-A0A2H3IP50-F1
#
_entry.id   AF-A0A2H3IP50-F1
#
_cell.length_a   1.000
_cell.length_b   1.000
_cell.length_c   1.000
_cell.angle_alpha   90.00
_cell.angle_beta   90.00
_cell.angle_gamma   90.00
#
_symmetry.space_group_name_H-M   'P 1'
#
loop_
_entity.id
_entity.type
_entity.pdbx_description
1 polymer ?
#
loop_
_entity_poly.entity_id
_entity_poly.type
_entity_poly.pdbx_seq_one_letter_code
_entity_poly.pdbx_strand_id
1 'polypeptide(L)'
;MATPWEESTLLSFDGGGVRGFASLLLLEALMREIARVEKDELLLSNILSDIPGADTTPAPSSFYPFETSLSSKEAESLPYLPCHYFDFVAGSGTGGIVVARGRFRGSPDKKHIFRSYGHYPDKETGNAPLNPGPSCDASLWEVGHATMAAPTYFEKEELGKWTFKDGGMRASNPTEDAVHEIRLLAQMQPPTVVVSIGTGTRHHTSTGNGGVANTFAPFTGLLAAIRDTEKVSRKVEKQLGRGSSYFRFNDRSGEWNWVLMDQWIPGYEGERKQNPGQKTMEKMQSIVEKYLKDGGQEEMERCAEQLVKLRRRRLFADPDRWERFALVSTFHCPSCPNVETFTSRAGFERHIESNHEAAELNIDQYRYSWSYQGQRRSSWYIP
;
A
#
# COMPACT_ATOMS: atom_id res chain seq x y z
N MET A 1 11.03 -5.76 -25.71
CA MET A 1 11.15 -5.46 -24.27
C MET A 1 9.76 -5.38 -23.71
N ALA A 2 9.54 -5.83 -22.47
CA ALA A 2 8.27 -5.63 -21.80
C ALA A 2 7.93 -4.13 -21.74
N THR A 3 6.67 -3.77 -21.93
CA THR A 3 6.24 -2.38 -21.78
C THR A 3 6.31 -1.98 -20.29
N PRO A 4 6.55 -0.70 -19.95
CA PRO A 4 6.55 -0.25 -18.54
C PRO A 4 5.23 -0.52 -17.78
N TRP A 5 4.16 -0.83 -18.50
CA TRP A 5 2.85 -1.16 -17.97
C TRP A 5 2.65 -2.67 -17.68
N GLU A 6 3.57 -3.52 -18.13
CA GLU A 6 3.61 -4.95 -17.77
C GLU A 6 4.43 -5.19 -16.49
N GLU A 7 5.27 -4.21 -16.12
CA GLU A 7 5.96 -4.17 -14.84
C GLU A 7 4.97 -3.76 -13.75
N SER A 8 5.02 -4.39 -12.58
CA SER A 8 4.15 -4.05 -11.45
C SER A 8 4.91 -3.78 -10.16
N THR A 9 4.33 -2.95 -9.31
CA THR A 9 4.88 -2.58 -8.01
C THR A 9 3.95 -2.95 -6.87
N LEU A 10 4.53 -3.43 -5.77
CA LEU A 10 3.81 -3.87 -4.58
C LEU A 10 4.33 -3.13 -3.36
N LEU A 11 3.43 -2.47 -2.63
CA LEU A 11 3.66 -2.00 -1.26
C LEU A 11 2.97 -2.96 -0.29
N SER A 12 3.68 -3.46 0.71
CA SER A 12 3.17 -4.39 1.70
C SER A 12 3.44 -3.92 3.13
N PHE A 13 2.42 -3.94 3.98
CA PHE A 13 2.51 -3.57 5.40
C PHE A 13 2.40 -4.79 6.32
N ASP A 14 3.35 -4.91 7.24
CA ASP A 14 3.26 -5.87 8.33
C ASP A 14 2.16 -5.49 9.33
N GLY A 15 1.54 -6.50 9.94
CA GLY A 15 0.69 -6.30 11.12
C GLY A 15 1.52 -6.05 12.39
N GLY A 16 1.09 -5.16 13.29
CA GLY A 16 1.85 -4.90 14.51
C GLY A 16 1.19 -4.01 15.58
N GLY A 17 -0.13 -3.86 15.55
CA GLY A 17 -0.87 -3.01 16.48
C GLY A 17 -0.46 -1.53 16.37
N VAL A 18 -0.24 -0.86 17.51
CA VAL A 18 0.18 0.55 17.56
C VAL A 18 1.46 0.81 16.76
N ARG A 19 2.34 -0.20 16.60
CA ARG A 19 3.59 -0.06 15.82
C ARG A 19 3.36 0.17 14.32
N GLY A 20 2.15 -0.03 13.82
CA GLY A 20 1.76 0.39 12.47
C GLY A 20 1.94 1.90 12.25
N PHE A 21 1.94 2.71 13.31
CA PHE A 21 2.29 4.13 13.21
C PHE A 21 3.72 4.34 12.68
N ALA A 22 4.69 3.50 13.08
CA ALA A 22 6.04 3.57 12.54
C ALA A 22 6.08 3.20 11.04
N SER A 23 5.24 2.27 10.59
CA SER A 23 5.10 1.95 9.17
C SER A 23 4.55 3.13 8.36
N LEU A 24 3.63 3.92 8.94
CA LEU A 24 3.14 5.16 8.32
C LEU A 24 4.23 6.24 8.25
N LEU A 25 5.04 6.39 9.29
CA LEU A 25 6.19 7.32 9.29
C LEU A 25 7.23 6.92 8.23
N LEU A 26 7.49 5.62 8.05
CA LEU A 26 8.38 5.12 6.99
C LEU A 26 7.79 5.34 5.60
N LEU A 27 6.49 5.11 5.41
CA LEU A 27 5.81 5.45 4.15
C LEU A 27 5.93 6.95 3.87
N GLU A 28 5.68 7.80 4.87
CA GLU A 28 5.79 9.25 4.73
C GLU A 28 7.22 9.66 4.33
N ALA A 29 8.24 9.08 4.96
CA ALA A 29 9.64 9.30 4.59
C ALA A 29 9.93 8.89 3.14
N LEU A 30 9.44 7.72 2.70
CA LEU A 30 9.58 7.27 1.32
C LEU A 30 8.88 8.23 0.34
N MET A 31 7.70 8.72 0.67
CA MET A 31 6.99 9.69 -0.16
C MET A 31 7.72 11.04 -0.24
N ARG A 32 8.45 11.45 0.82
CA ARG A 32 9.34 12.62 0.77
C ARG A 32 10.54 12.40 -0.14
N GLU A 33 11.13 11.20 -0.14
CA GLU A 33 12.22 10.88 -1.07
C GLU A 33 11.75 10.83 -2.53
N ILE A 34 10.57 10.24 -2.78
CA ILE A 34 9.93 10.30 -4.09
C ILE A 34 9.73 11.76 -4.53
N ALA A 35 9.22 12.62 -3.63
CA ALA A 35 9.05 14.04 -3.91
C ALA A 35 10.37 14.73 -4.24
N ARG A 36 11.46 14.38 -3.54
CA ARG A 36 12.80 14.92 -3.80
C ARG A 36 13.28 14.53 -5.19
N VAL A 37 13.19 13.25 -5.56
CA VAL A 37 13.60 12.75 -6.89
C VAL A 37 12.74 13.39 -7.99
N GLU A 38 11.42 13.46 -7.83
CA GLU A 38 10.53 14.06 -8.84
C GLU A 38 10.77 15.56 -9.07
N LYS A 39 11.35 16.27 -8.10
CA LYS A 39 11.63 17.71 -8.17
C LYS A 39 13.07 18.05 -8.59
N ASP A 40 13.94 17.05 -8.69
CA ASP A 40 15.36 17.23 -9.00
C ASP A 40 15.65 16.78 -10.43
N GLU A 41 15.84 17.76 -11.32
CA GLU A 41 16.11 17.54 -12.74
C GLU A 41 17.39 16.73 -12.97
N LEU A 42 18.43 16.89 -12.14
CA LEU A 42 19.68 16.15 -12.27
C LEU A 42 19.48 14.68 -11.91
N LEU A 43 18.75 14.39 -10.84
CA LEU A 43 18.41 13.02 -10.48
C LEU A 43 17.53 12.36 -11.54
N LEU A 44 16.51 13.06 -12.05
CA LEU A 44 15.68 12.56 -13.15
C LEU A 44 16.52 12.24 -14.39
N SER A 45 17.42 13.15 -14.78
CA SER A 45 18.33 12.96 -15.91
C SER A 45 19.24 11.74 -15.72
N ASN A 46 19.72 11.50 -14.50
CA ASN A 46 20.56 10.36 -14.18
C ASN A 46 19.78 9.04 -14.25
N ILE A 47 18.63 8.95 -13.58
CA ILE A 47 17.84 7.70 -13.51
C ILE A 47 17.16 7.36 -14.84
N LEU A 48 16.90 8.36 -15.70
CA LEU A 48 16.29 8.20 -17.02
C LEU A 48 17.30 8.23 -18.18
N SER A 49 18.60 8.23 -17.89
CA SER A 49 19.67 8.33 -18.90
C SER A 49 19.64 7.23 -19.98
N ASP A 50 19.02 6.09 -19.68
CA ASP A 50 18.80 4.97 -20.59
C ASP A 50 17.53 5.07 -21.44
N ILE A 51 16.77 6.17 -21.32
CA ILE A 51 15.49 6.39 -22.02
C ILE A 51 15.55 7.71 -22.80
N PRO A 52 16.03 7.68 -24.07
CA PRO A 52 16.14 8.88 -24.89
C PRO A 52 14.79 9.58 -25.06
N GLY A 53 14.75 10.89 -24.77
CA GLY A 53 13.55 11.72 -24.90
C GLY A 53 12.56 11.64 -23.74
N ALA A 54 12.89 10.90 -22.67
CA ALA A 54 12.09 10.94 -21.45
C ALA A 54 12.05 12.35 -20.85
N ASP A 55 10.89 12.74 -20.35
CA ASP A 55 10.70 14.03 -19.70
C ASP A 55 11.35 14.06 -18.31
N THR A 56 12.36 14.91 -18.16
CA THR A 56 13.11 15.17 -16.92
C THR A 56 12.65 16.44 -16.20
N THR A 57 11.55 17.06 -16.65
CA THR A 57 11.02 18.27 -16.03
C THR A 57 10.61 17.97 -14.58
N PRO A 58 11.07 18.78 -13.61
CA PRO A 58 10.61 18.69 -12.23
C PRO A 58 9.09 18.69 -12.13
N ALA A 59 8.52 17.62 -11.58
CA ALA A 59 7.08 17.49 -11.40
C ALA A 59 6.69 18.12 -10.05
N PRO A 60 5.78 19.11 -10.00
CA PRO A 60 5.30 19.67 -8.74
C PRO A 60 4.43 18.68 -7.95
N SER A 61 3.84 17.70 -8.64
CA SER A 61 3.04 16.64 -8.04
C SER A 61 3.08 15.35 -8.87
N SER A 62 2.63 14.24 -8.29
CA SER A 62 2.46 12.97 -9.00
C SER A 62 1.42 12.98 -10.13
N PHE A 63 0.57 14.02 -10.21
CA PHE A 63 -0.39 14.22 -11.31
C PHE A 63 0.24 14.81 -12.56
N TYR A 64 1.39 15.48 -12.42
CA TYR A 64 2.11 16.07 -13.55
C TYR A 64 2.30 15.05 -14.69
N PRO A 65 2.07 15.44 -15.95
CA PRO A 65 1.84 16.80 -16.44
C PRO A 65 0.38 17.26 -16.40
N PHE A 66 -0.52 16.46 -15.83
CA PHE A 66 -1.95 16.74 -15.86
C PHE A 66 -2.42 17.58 -14.67
N GLU A 67 -3.34 18.49 -14.95
CA GLU A 67 -4.04 19.23 -13.90
C GLU A 67 -5.07 18.36 -13.19
N THR A 68 -5.32 18.68 -11.91
CA THR A 68 -6.30 18.02 -11.07
C THR A 68 -7.40 18.99 -10.66
N SER A 69 -8.66 18.53 -10.65
CA SER A 69 -9.83 19.32 -10.23
C SER A 69 -10.03 19.34 -8.72
N LEU A 70 -9.06 18.83 -7.95
CA LEU A 70 -9.14 18.76 -6.49
C LEU A 70 -9.16 20.17 -5.89
N SER A 71 -9.94 20.35 -4.82
CA SER A 71 -10.09 21.66 -4.19
C SER A 71 -8.74 22.19 -3.71
N SER A 72 -8.59 23.50 -3.55
CA SER A 72 -7.33 24.13 -3.11
C SER A 72 -6.77 23.54 -1.81
N LYS A 73 -7.63 23.14 -0.86
CA LYS A 73 -7.21 22.44 0.37
C LYS A 73 -6.72 21.01 0.13
N GLU A 74 -7.33 20.31 -0.82
CA GLU A 74 -6.91 18.96 -1.21
C GLU A 74 -5.61 19.03 -2.01
N ALA A 75 -5.49 19.96 -2.97
CA ALA A 75 -4.29 20.18 -3.76
C ALA A 75 -3.06 20.50 -2.90
N GLU A 76 -3.20 21.31 -1.84
CA GLU A 76 -2.13 21.56 -0.85
C GLU A 76 -1.68 20.28 -0.12
N SER A 77 -2.58 19.32 0.07
CA SER A 77 -2.31 18.04 0.75
C SER A 77 -1.84 16.91 -0.16
N LEU A 78 -1.88 17.08 -1.50
CA LEU A 78 -1.69 16.01 -2.48
C LEU A 78 -0.49 16.23 -3.42
N PRO A 79 0.76 16.35 -2.92
CA PRO A 79 1.89 16.48 -3.82
C PRO A 79 2.25 15.11 -4.44
N TYR A 80 2.31 14.02 -3.68
CA TYR A 80 2.67 12.70 -4.23
C TYR A 80 1.88 11.60 -3.54
N LEU A 81 1.18 10.77 -4.32
CA LEU A 81 0.28 9.74 -3.79
C LEU A 81 0.89 8.35 -3.92
N PRO A 82 0.87 7.51 -2.87
CA PRO A 82 1.37 6.14 -2.95
C PRO A 82 0.76 5.35 -4.12
N CYS A 83 -0.53 5.53 -4.42
CA CYS A 83 -1.21 4.84 -5.53
C CYS A 83 -0.65 5.18 -6.92
N HIS A 84 0.11 6.28 -7.09
CA HIS A 84 0.79 6.57 -8.35
C HIS A 84 2.14 5.86 -8.49
N TYR A 85 2.65 5.25 -7.42
CA TYR A 85 3.93 4.53 -7.43
C TYR A 85 3.75 3.04 -7.16
N PHE A 86 2.60 2.64 -6.59
CA PHE A 86 2.26 1.28 -6.21
C PHE A 86 0.98 0.82 -6.90
N ASP A 87 1.08 -0.21 -7.74
CA ASP A 87 -0.09 -0.83 -8.39
C ASP A 87 -0.91 -1.65 -7.39
N PHE A 88 -0.21 -2.32 -6.48
CA PHE A 88 -0.81 -3.13 -5.43
C PHE A 88 -0.37 -2.64 -4.07
N VAL A 89 -1.34 -2.49 -3.17
CA VAL A 89 -1.10 -2.25 -1.75
C VAL A 89 -1.68 -3.42 -0.97
N ALA A 90 -0.84 -4.09 -0.20
CA ALA A 90 -1.20 -5.22 0.62
C ALA A 90 -0.93 -4.97 2.10
N GLY A 91 -1.68 -5.63 2.97
CA GLY A 91 -1.50 -5.47 4.41
C GLY A 91 -2.29 -6.46 5.24
N SER A 92 -1.94 -6.50 6.52
CA SER A 92 -2.70 -7.17 7.56
C SER A 92 -3.70 -6.17 8.17
N GLY A 93 -4.70 -5.76 7.37
CA GLY A 93 -5.75 -4.80 7.75
C GLY A 93 -5.73 -3.47 6.99
N THR A 94 -4.91 -3.34 5.95
CA THR A 94 -4.82 -2.11 5.13
C THR A 94 -4.46 -2.50 3.69
N GLY A 95 -4.90 -1.71 2.71
CA GLY A 95 -4.60 -1.93 1.28
C GLY A 95 -5.75 -2.54 0.49
N GLY A 96 -5.53 -2.72 -0.82
CA GLY A 96 -6.47 -3.38 -1.73
C GLY A 96 -6.39 -4.90 -1.71
N ILE A 97 -5.33 -5.46 -1.11
CA ILE A 97 -5.16 -6.91 -0.83
C ILE A 97 -4.96 -7.06 0.67
N VAL A 98 -5.97 -7.56 1.38
CA VAL A 98 -5.91 -7.71 2.83
C VAL A 98 -5.90 -9.18 3.20
N VAL A 99 -4.84 -9.63 3.87
CA VAL A 99 -4.68 -11.02 4.27
C VAL A 99 -5.15 -11.19 5.71
N ALA A 100 -6.10 -12.09 5.92
CA ALA A 100 -6.61 -12.46 7.24
C ALA A 100 -6.62 -13.99 7.41
N ARG A 101 -6.68 -14.47 8.65
CA ARG A 101 -7.06 -15.86 8.94
C ARG A 101 -8.49 -15.94 9.45
N GLY A 102 -9.24 -16.85 8.86
CA GLY A 102 -10.62 -17.11 9.24
C GLY A 102 -10.94 -18.59 9.18
N ARG A 103 -12.04 -18.93 9.84
CA ARG A 103 -12.65 -20.25 9.77
C ARG A 103 -13.83 -20.18 8.81
N PHE A 104 -13.75 -20.96 7.74
CA PHE A 104 -14.94 -21.27 6.96
C PHE A 104 -15.78 -22.31 7.72
N ARG A 105 -17.10 -22.12 7.81
CA ARG A 105 -17.99 -23.00 8.59
C ARG A 105 -17.70 -24.48 8.36
N GLY A 106 -17.40 -25.21 9.43
CA GLY A 106 -17.10 -26.65 9.41
C GLY A 106 -15.70 -27.03 8.89
N SER A 107 -14.83 -26.06 8.61
CA SER A 107 -13.43 -26.26 8.17
C SER A 107 -12.43 -25.83 9.25
N PRO A 108 -11.17 -26.28 9.19
CA PRO A 108 -10.10 -25.70 9.98
C PRO A 108 -9.83 -24.24 9.58
N ASP A 109 -9.14 -23.50 10.45
CA ASP A 109 -8.73 -22.13 10.19
C ASP A 109 -7.77 -22.09 9.00
N LYS A 110 -8.03 -21.19 8.04
CA LYS A 110 -7.22 -21.01 6.84
C LYS A 110 -7.05 -19.52 6.53
N LYS A 111 -6.07 -19.21 5.68
CA LYS A 111 -5.90 -17.85 5.16
C LYS A 111 -7.10 -17.48 4.27
N HIS A 112 -7.40 -16.19 4.22
CA HIS A 112 -8.41 -15.56 3.38
C HIS A 112 -7.86 -14.22 2.90
N ILE A 113 -8.04 -13.91 1.62
CA ILE A 113 -7.63 -12.64 1.01
C ILE A 113 -8.89 -11.84 0.69
N PHE A 114 -9.07 -10.70 1.35
CA PHE A 114 -10.01 -9.68 0.90
C PHE A 114 -9.35 -8.87 -0.21
N ARG A 115 -10.11 -8.58 -1.27
CA ARG A 115 -9.62 -7.90 -2.46
C ARG A 115 -10.68 -7.01 -3.08
N SER A 116 -10.22 -5.89 -3.65
CA SER A 116 -11.05 -4.91 -4.38
C SER A 116 -11.41 -5.36 -5.81
N TYR A 117 -10.90 -6.50 -6.26
CA TYR A 117 -11.13 -7.05 -7.59
C TYR A 117 -11.57 -8.52 -7.53
N GLY A 118 -12.33 -8.96 -8.53
CA GLY A 118 -12.66 -10.37 -8.71
C GLY A 118 -11.45 -11.14 -9.27
N HIS A 119 -11.27 -12.38 -8.81
CA HIS A 119 -10.18 -13.23 -9.29
C HIS A 119 -10.58 -14.69 -9.22
N TYR A 120 -10.52 -15.31 -10.40
CA TYR A 120 -11.06 -16.64 -10.69
C TYR A 120 -9.93 -17.58 -11.11
N PRO A 121 -10.13 -18.91 -10.97
CA PRO A 121 -9.15 -19.87 -11.44
C PRO A 121 -8.94 -19.75 -12.95
N ASP A 122 -7.68 -19.81 -13.37
CA ASP A 122 -7.32 -19.88 -14.76
C ASP A 122 -7.39 -21.34 -15.22
N LYS A 123 -8.28 -21.60 -16.18
CA LYS A 123 -8.53 -22.95 -16.72
C LYS A 123 -7.38 -23.45 -17.59
N GLU A 124 -6.59 -22.56 -18.18
CA GLU A 124 -5.51 -22.92 -19.10
C GLU A 124 -4.24 -23.30 -18.34
N THR A 125 -3.88 -22.51 -17.32
CA THR A 125 -2.68 -22.75 -16.50
C THR A 125 -2.94 -23.69 -15.32
N GLY A 126 -4.21 -23.91 -14.95
CA GLY A 126 -4.59 -24.67 -13.75
C GLY A 126 -4.34 -23.90 -12.44
N ASN A 127 -3.92 -22.64 -12.53
CA ASN A 127 -3.68 -21.77 -11.39
C ASN A 127 -5.00 -21.38 -10.71
N ALA A 128 -5.05 -21.51 -9.39
CA ALA A 128 -6.22 -21.14 -8.60
C ALA A 128 -5.81 -20.23 -7.44
N PRO A 129 -6.41 -19.04 -7.29
CA PRO A 129 -6.17 -18.19 -6.13
C PRO A 129 -6.73 -18.82 -4.86
N LEU A 130 -6.31 -18.33 -3.69
CA LEU A 130 -6.61 -18.93 -2.39
C LEU A 130 -8.13 -19.00 -2.07
N ASN A 131 -8.89 -17.99 -2.47
CA ASN A 131 -10.34 -17.91 -2.24
C ASN A 131 -11.08 -17.33 -3.46
N PRO A 132 -11.14 -18.07 -4.60
CA PRO A 132 -11.63 -17.58 -5.89
C PRO A 132 -13.07 -17.06 -5.82
N GLY A 133 -13.35 -16.02 -6.59
CA GLY A 133 -14.68 -15.41 -6.64
C GLY A 133 -14.66 -13.92 -6.97
N PRO A 134 -15.81 -13.24 -6.83
CA PRO A 134 -15.92 -11.79 -6.99
C PRO A 134 -15.11 -11.05 -5.91
N SER A 135 -15.02 -9.72 -6.07
CA SER A 135 -14.49 -8.83 -5.04
C SER A 135 -15.28 -8.97 -3.74
N CYS A 136 -14.67 -8.57 -2.62
CA CYS A 136 -15.36 -8.57 -1.34
C CYS A 136 -16.40 -7.44 -1.28
N ASP A 137 -17.65 -7.79 -0.97
CA ASP A 137 -18.74 -6.81 -0.76
C ASP A 137 -18.74 -6.21 0.66
N ALA A 138 -17.83 -6.65 1.53
CA ALA A 138 -17.69 -6.11 2.87
C ALA A 138 -17.17 -4.67 2.82
N SER A 139 -17.70 -3.83 3.69
CA SER A 139 -17.22 -2.49 3.91
C SER A 139 -15.80 -2.50 4.50
N LEU A 140 -15.05 -1.41 4.30
CA LEU A 140 -13.67 -1.31 4.78
C LEU A 140 -13.55 -1.49 6.31
N TRP A 141 -14.55 -1.06 7.08
CA TRP A 141 -14.52 -1.24 8.53
C TRP A 141 -14.76 -2.69 8.94
N GLU A 142 -15.59 -3.45 8.22
CA GLU A 142 -15.79 -4.90 8.43
C GLU A 142 -14.50 -5.67 8.13
N VAL A 143 -13.82 -5.33 7.03
CA VAL A 143 -12.51 -5.91 6.68
C VAL A 143 -11.47 -5.56 7.75
N GLY A 144 -11.44 -4.29 8.20
CA GLY A 144 -10.58 -3.84 9.29
C GLY A 144 -10.83 -4.65 10.56
N HIS A 145 -12.09 -4.77 10.99
CA HIS A 145 -12.46 -5.53 12.18
C HIS A 145 -12.08 -7.01 12.06
N ALA A 146 -12.35 -7.65 10.90
CA ALA A 146 -11.97 -9.04 10.64
C ALA A 146 -10.47 -9.31 10.76
N THR A 147 -9.62 -8.32 10.49
CA THR A 147 -8.15 -8.42 10.60
C THR A 147 -7.60 -8.01 11.97
N MET A 148 -8.43 -7.37 12.78
CA MET A 148 -8.11 -6.88 14.12
C MET A 148 -8.76 -7.71 15.24
N ALA A 149 -9.61 -8.69 14.90
CA ALA A 149 -10.37 -9.57 15.79
C ALA A 149 -9.48 -10.49 16.66
N ALA A 150 -8.72 -9.92 17.60
CA ALA A 150 -7.68 -10.63 18.32
C ALA A 150 -8.31 -11.37 19.47
N PRO A 151 -8.04 -12.68 19.62
CA PRO A 151 -8.48 -13.41 20.79
C PRO A 151 -8.05 -12.63 22.04
N THR A 152 -9.01 -12.35 22.93
CA THR A 152 -8.90 -11.54 24.17
C THR A 152 -8.91 -10.02 24.05
N TYR A 153 -8.75 -9.41 22.86
CA TYR A 153 -8.83 -7.95 22.69
C TYR A 153 -10.12 -7.51 22.00
N PHE A 154 -10.58 -8.26 21.00
CA PHE A 154 -11.73 -7.90 20.18
C PHE A 154 -12.64 -9.12 19.95
N GLU A 155 -13.93 -8.85 19.73
CA GLU A 155 -14.88 -9.88 19.36
C GLU A 155 -14.57 -10.49 17.99
N LYS A 156 -15.05 -11.70 17.75
CA LYS A 156 -14.95 -12.35 16.44
C LYS A 156 -15.84 -11.61 15.44
N GLU A 157 -15.37 -11.46 14.21
CA GLU A 157 -16.16 -10.87 13.11
C GLU A 157 -16.71 -11.98 12.21
N GLU A 158 -17.98 -11.87 11.80
CA GLU A 158 -18.66 -12.88 10.98
C GLU A 158 -19.07 -12.29 9.64
N LEU A 159 -18.30 -12.57 8.59
CA LEU A 159 -18.61 -12.13 7.22
C LEU A 159 -19.08 -13.33 6.39
N GLY A 160 -20.41 -13.41 6.21
CA GLY A 160 -21.06 -14.50 5.48
C GLY A 160 -20.81 -15.86 6.12
N LYS A 161 -20.05 -16.74 5.44
CA LYS A 161 -19.73 -18.10 5.91
C LYS A 161 -18.41 -18.18 6.68
N TRP A 162 -17.76 -17.04 6.89
CA TRP A 162 -16.45 -16.95 7.52
C TRP A 162 -16.56 -16.33 8.90
N THR A 163 -15.85 -16.92 9.85
CA THR A 163 -15.62 -16.34 11.17
C THR A 163 -14.15 -15.99 11.30
N PHE A 164 -13.84 -14.71 11.45
CA PHE A 164 -12.48 -14.22 11.60
C PHE A 164 -12.11 -14.10 13.08
N LYS A 165 -10.91 -14.58 13.40
CA LYS A 165 -10.36 -14.64 14.77
C LYS A 165 -8.88 -14.28 14.78
N ASP A 166 -8.46 -13.53 13.77
CA ASP A 166 -7.08 -13.13 13.58
C ASP A 166 -7.04 -11.64 13.86
N GLY A 167 -6.46 -11.26 14.99
CA GLY A 167 -6.42 -9.85 15.32
C GLY A 167 -5.06 -9.29 15.50
N GLY A 168 -4.30 -9.22 14.42
CA GLY A 168 -3.11 -8.37 14.32
C GLY A 168 -2.04 -8.55 15.40
N MET A 169 -2.22 -9.45 16.37
CA MET A 169 -1.36 -9.71 17.52
C MET A 169 -0.20 -10.62 17.12
N ARG A 170 -0.23 -11.14 15.90
CA ARG A 170 0.92 -11.76 15.27
C ARG A 170 1.45 -10.76 14.27
N ALA A 171 2.75 -10.46 14.36
CA ALA A 171 3.45 -9.81 13.28
C ALA A 171 3.32 -10.70 12.05
N SER A 172 2.39 -10.35 11.16
CA SER A 172 2.15 -11.05 9.91
C SER A 172 2.76 -10.21 8.80
N ASN A 173 3.56 -10.85 7.96
CA ASN A 173 4.10 -10.22 6.76
C ASN A 173 3.30 -10.77 5.57
N PRO A 174 2.35 -10.00 5.00
CA PRO A 174 1.50 -10.46 3.91
C PRO A 174 2.21 -10.44 2.55
N THR A 175 3.49 -10.04 2.50
CA THR A 175 4.19 -9.82 1.22
C THR A 175 4.24 -11.08 0.37
N GLU A 176 4.49 -12.26 0.95
CA GLU A 176 4.48 -13.51 0.17
C GLU A 176 3.09 -13.81 -0.39
N ASP A 177 2.05 -13.65 0.41
CA ASP A 177 0.67 -13.90 -0.01
C ASP A 177 0.26 -12.94 -1.13
N ALA A 178 0.67 -11.67 -1.03
CA ALA A 178 0.42 -10.65 -2.05
C ALA A 178 1.20 -10.92 -3.35
N VAL A 179 2.49 -11.27 -3.26
CA VAL A 179 3.30 -11.65 -4.44
C VAL A 179 2.72 -12.89 -5.11
N HIS A 180 2.26 -13.88 -4.33
CA HIS A 180 1.62 -15.06 -4.87
C HIS A 180 0.30 -14.71 -5.57
N GLU A 181 -0.55 -13.89 -4.95
CA GLU A 181 -1.81 -13.42 -5.54
C GLU A 181 -1.56 -12.70 -6.87
N ILE A 182 -0.60 -11.78 -6.92
CA ILE A 182 -0.28 -11.01 -8.15
C ILE A 182 0.23 -11.94 -9.26
N ARG A 183 1.03 -12.95 -8.94
CA ARG A 183 1.53 -13.92 -9.93
C ARG A 183 0.43 -14.77 -10.57
N LEU A 184 -0.68 -14.94 -9.88
CA LEU A 184 -1.82 -15.71 -10.39
C LEU A 184 -2.75 -14.85 -11.26
N LEU A 185 -2.63 -13.52 -11.19
CA LEU A 185 -3.38 -12.64 -12.09
C LEU A 185 -2.85 -12.80 -13.52
N ALA A 186 -3.75 -13.21 -14.42
CA ALA A 186 -3.45 -13.34 -15.84
C ALA A 186 -2.84 -12.02 -16.36
N GLN A 187 -1.81 -12.13 -17.20
CA GLN A 187 -1.05 -11.02 -17.82
C GLN A 187 -0.01 -10.33 -16.92
N MET A 188 0.15 -10.72 -15.66
CA MET A 188 1.12 -10.07 -14.76
C MET A 188 2.38 -10.93 -14.57
N GLN A 189 3.54 -10.32 -14.82
CA GLN A 189 4.81 -10.85 -14.34
C GLN A 189 4.92 -10.65 -12.82
N PRO A 190 5.82 -11.37 -12.13
CA PRO A 190 6.16 -11.04 -10.75
C PRO A 190 6.47 -9.54 -10.60
N PRO A 191 6.10 -8.89 -9.48
CA PRO A 191 6.38 -7.48 -9.28
C PRO A 191 7.86 -7.15 -9.48
N THR A 192 8.14 -6.08 -10.22
CA THR A 192 9.49 -5.58 -10.48
C THR A 192 10.05 -4.81 -9.29
N VAL A 193 9.18 -4.13 -8.52
CA VAL A 193 9.56 -3.48 -7.26
C VAL A 193 8.61 -3.91 -6.16
N VAL A 194 9.16 -4.49 -5.09
CA VAL A 194 8.41 -4.83 -3.88
C VAL A 194 8.97 -4.05 -2.71
N VAL A 195 8.12 -3.27 -2.06
CA VAL A 195 8.42 -2.52 -0.85
C VAL A 195 7.64 -3.13 0.31
N SER A 196 8.36 -3.69 1.28
CA SER A 196 7.78 -4.31 2.48
C SER A 196 8.14 -3.48 3.71
N ILE A 197 7.15 -2.90 4.37
CA ILE A 197 7.33 -2.06 5.55
C ILE A 197 6.95 -2.86 6.80
N GLY A 198 7.94 -3.09 7.65
CA GLY A 198 7.80 -3.86 8.88
C GLY A 198 7.36 -3.04 10.08
N THR A 199 7.02 -3.74 11.16
CA THR A 199 6.71 -3.16 12.48
C THR A 199 7.74 -3.54 13.55
N GLY A 200 9.00 -3.73 13.15
CA GLY A 200 10.15 -4.06 14.01
C GLY A 200 10.33 -5.56 14.28
N THR A 201 11.56 -5.96 14.62
CA THR A 201 11.92 -7.35 14.99
C THR A 201 12.21 -7.49 16.48
N ARG A 202 11.80 -8.59 17.14
CA ARG A 202 12.23 -8.92 18.51
C ARG A 202 13.57 -9.65 18.49
N HIS A 203 14.59 -9.04 19.08
CA HIS A 203 15.79 -9.75 19.51
C HIS A 203 15.46 -10.60 20.75
N HIS A 204 15.98 -11.84 20.77
CA HIS A 204 16.07 -12.59 22.01
C HIS A 204 16.97 -11.81 22.95
N THR A 205 16.43 -11.25 24.03
CA THR A 205 17.23 -11.18 25.24
C THR A 205 17.38 -12.63 25.70
N SER A 206 18.59 -13.17 25.56
CA SER A 206 18.97 -14.38 26.28
C SER A 206 18.79 -14.10 27.77
N THR A 207 17.63 -14.50 28.30
CA THR A 207 17.39 -14.51 29.74
C THR A 207 18.37 -15.52 30.32
N GLY A 208 19.36 -15.04 31.06
CA GLY A 208 20.23 -15.90 31.84
C GLY A 208 19.39 -16.81 32.74
N ASN A 209 19.86 -18.05 32.93
CA ASN A 209 19.26 -19.04 33.82
C ASN A 209 18.99 -18.44 35.20
N GLY A 210 17.75 -18.09 35.47
CA GLY A 210 17.25 -17.64 36.77
C GLY A 210 15.78 -18.01 36.86
N GLY A 211 15.49 -19.10 37.56
CA GLY A 211 14.16 -19.70 37.58
C GLY A 211 13.10 -18.82 38.21
N VAL A 212 12.06 -18.50 37.43
CA VAL A 212 10.66 -18.38 37.89
C VAL A 212 9.77 -18.86 36.75
N ALA A 213 9.56 -20.18 36.67
CA ALA A 213 8.72 -20.81 35.67
C ALA A 213 7.27 -20.87 36.15
N ASN A 214 6.47 -19.84 35.86
CA ASN A 214 5.02 -19.91 35.54
C ASN A 214 4.42 -18.49 35.55
N THR A 215 4.33 -17.84 34.39
CA THR A 215 3.32 -16.77 34.07
C THR A 215 3.40 -16.21 32.62
N PHE A 216 4.29 -16.69 31.73
CA PHE A 216 4.52 -16.05 30.41
C PHE A 216 4.08 -16.86 29.16
N ALA A 217 3.06 -17.72 29.26
CA ALA A 217 2.56 -18.50 28.12
C ALA A 217 2.02 -17.66 26.91
N PRO A 218 1.33 -16.51 27.10
CA PRO A 218 0.76 -15.73 25.97
C PRO A 218 1.81 -15.05 25.07
N PHE A 219 3.06 -14.90 25.54
CA PHE A 219 4.09 -14.12 24.85
C PHE A 219 4.98 -14.93 23.89
N THR A 220 4.93 -16.27 23.94
CA THR A 220 5.75 -17.15 23.08
C THR A 220 5.30 -17.13 21.62
N GLY A 221 3.98 -17.03 21.37
CA GLY A 221 3.41 -16.99 20.01
C GLY A 221 3.78 -15.74 19.22
N LEU A 222 3.93 -14.60 19.88
CA LEU A 222 4.37 -13.33 19.28
C LEU A 222 5.82 -13.39 18.82
N LEU A 223 6.69 -14.06 19.59
CA LEU A 223 8.11 -14.25 19.25
C LEU A 223 8.31 -15.14 18.01
N ALA A 224 7.48 -16.19 17.87
CA ALA A 224 7.49 -17.05 16.69
C ALA A 224 7.05 -16.29 15.42
N ALA A 225 6.01 -15.47 15.52
CA ALA A 225 5.48 -14.68 14.40
C ALA A 225 6.52 -13.70 13.81
N ILE A 226 7.33 -13.05 14.66
CA ILE A 226 8.37 -12.12 14.20
C ILE A 226 9.55 -12.83 13.53
N ARG A 227 9.92 -14.05 13.99
CA ARG A 227 10.88 -14.88 13.25
C ARG A 227 10.34 -15.29 11.88
N ASP A 228 9.02 -15.38 11.73
CA ASP A 228 8.39 -15.74 10.48
C ASP A 228 8.33 -14.55 9.49
N THR A 229 8.21 -13.30 9.94
CA THR A 229 8.22 -12.13 9.02
C THR A 229 9.53 -11.96 8.26
N GLU A 230 10.67 -12.13 8.92
CA GLU A 230 11.99 -12.08 8.27
C GLU A 230 12.27 -13.33 7.41
N LYS A 231 11.69 -14.48 7.74
CA LYS A 231 11.73 -15.66 6.85
C LYS A 231 10.92 -15.42 5.58
N VAL A 232 9.72 -14.84 5.70
CA VAL A 232 8.88 -14.44 4.57
C VAL A 232 9.65 -13.46 3.69
N SER A 233 10.26 -12.43 4.28
CA SER A 233 11.10 -11.46 3.57
C SER A 233 12.18 -12.12 2.72
N ARG A 234 13.02 -12.99 3.32
CA ARG A 234 14.05 -13.75 2.59
C ARG A 234 13.49 -14.71 1.53
N LYS A 235 12.29 -15.24 1.75
CA LYS A 235 11.64 -16.15 0.80
C LYS A 235 11.14 -15.40 -0.43
N VAL A 236 10.51 -14.24 -0.22
CA VAL A 236 10.03 -13.35 -1.29
C VAL A 236 11.21 -12.86 -2.13
N GLU A 237 12.28 -12.37 -1.49
CA GLU A 237 13.49 -11.91 -2.19
C GLU A 237 14.06 -13.00 -3.12
N LYS A 238 14.08 -14.26 -2.67
CA LYS A 238 14.51 -15.40 -3.50
C LYS A 238 13.51 -15.74 -4.60
N GLN A 239 12.22 -15.58 -4.36
CA GLN A 239 11.15 -15.91 -5.31
C GLN A 239 11.11 -14.92 -6.48
N LEU A 240 11.34 -13.62 -6.24
CA LEU A 240 11.20 -12.58 -7.26
C LEU A 240 12.17 -12.75 -8.44
N GLY A 241 13.30 -13.44 -8.23
CA GLY A 241 14.24 -13.78 -9.31
C GLY A 241 15.11 -12.59 -9.73
N ARG A 242 15.81 -12.74 -10.86
CA ARG A 242 16.69 -11.68 -11.39
C ARG A 242 15.85 -10.63 -12.12
N GLY A 243 16.06 -9.36 -11.80
CA GLY A 243 15.38 -8.23 -12.45
C GLY A 243 14.31 -7.53 -11.60
N SER A 244 13.94 -8.12 -10.46
CA SER A 244 13.10 -7.47 -9.45
C SER A 244 13.95 -6.93 -8.29
N SER A 245 13.51 -5.82 -7.72
CA SER A 245 14.07 -5.24 -6.50
C SER A 245 13.13 -5.48 -5.33
N TYR A 246 13.72 -5.81 -4.19
CA TYR A 246 13.01 -6.02 -2.94
C TYR A 246 13.60 -5.12 -1.86
N PHE A 247 12.79 -4.20 -1.35
CA PHE A 247 13.16 -3.25 -0.29
C PHE A 247 12.40 -3.62 0.98
N ARG A 248 13.12 -3.82 2.08
CA ARG A 248 12.54 -4.19 3.38
C ARG A 248 12.87 -3.14 4.43
N PHE A 249 11.96 -2.19 4.62
CA PHE A 249 12.08 -1.18 5.66
C PHE A 249 11.61 -1.74 6.99
N ASN A 250 12.53 -2.26 7.79
CA ASN A 250 12.22 -2.88 9.07
C ASN A 250 13.40 -2.76 10.04
N ASP A 251 13.11 -2.42 11.30
CA ASP A 251 14.15 -2.33 12.31
C ASP A 251 14.66 -3.69 12.77
N ARG A 252 15.98 -3.82 12.68
CA ARG A 252 16.76 -4.96 13.16
C ARG A 252 17.50 -4.67 14.46
N SER A 253 17.56 -3.42 14.92
CA SER A 253 18.24 -3.05 16.18
C SER A 253 17.49 -3.56 17.42
N GLY A 254 16.18 -3.78 17.29
CA GLY A 254 15.31 -4.23 18.35
C GLY A 254 14.80 -3.11 19.24
N GLU A 255 15.09 -1.84 18.91
CA GLU A 255 14.57 -0.70 19.66
C GLU A 255 13.04 -0.57 19.56
N TRP A 256 12.47 -1.03 18.44
CA TRP A 256 11.02 -1.03 18.23
C TRP A 256 10.28 -1.93 19.23
N ASN A 257 10.99 -2.83 19.92
CA ASN A 257 10.43 -3.72 20.94
C ASN A 257 10.15 -3.04 22.27
N TRP A 258 10.73 -1.87 22.51
CA TRP A 258 10.41 -1.07 23.69
C TRP A 258 8.99 -0.49 23.65
N VAL A 259 8.33 -0.60 22.50
CA VAL A 259 6.92 -0.26 22.35
C VAL A 259 6.10 -1.53 22.18
N LEU A 260 5.27 -1.84 23.18
CA LEU A 260 4.34 -2.98 23.10
C LEU A 260 3.23 -2.70 22.09
N MET A 261 2.63 -3.75 21.51
CA MET A 261 1.65 -3.62 20.41
C MET A 261 0.34 -2.94 20.83
N ASP A 262 0.01 -3.00 22.12
CA ASP A 262 -1.17 -2.39 22.75
C ASP A 262 -0.81 -1.17 23.62
N GLN A 263 0.44 -0.70 23.55
CA GLN A 263 0.91 0.43 24.33
C GLN A 263 0.28 1.74 23.82
N TRP A 264 -0.35 2.50 24.73
CA TRP A 264 -0.91 3.82 24.43
C TRP A 264 -0.71 4.81 25.58
N ILE A 265 0.55 5.16 25.83
CA ILE A 265 0.96 6.02 26.94
C ILE A 265 0.66 7.50 26.61
N PRO A 266 -0.12 8.21 27.45
CA PRO A 266 -0.44 9.63 27.27
C PRO A 266 0.73 10.56 27.59
N GLY A 267 0.62 11.81 27.15
CA GLY A 267 1.43 12.93 27.60
C GLY A 267 1.07 13.37 29.03
N TYR A 268 1.92 14.18 29.65
CA TYR A 268 1.70 14.69 31.00
C TYR A 268 2.12 16.15 31.09
N GLU A 269 1.32 16.94 31.81
CA GLU A 269 1.64 18.30 32.22
C GLU A 269 1.54 18.36 33.75
N GLY A 270 2.68 18.37 34.43
CA GLY A 270 2.73 18.04 35.86
C GLY A 270 2.24 16.60 36.11
N GLU A 271 1.28 16.44 37.03
CA GLU A 271 0.63 15.15 37.32
C GLU A 271 -0.59 14.86 36.41
N ARG A 272 -1.04 15.84 35.62
CA ARG A 272 -2.25 15.71 34.81
C ARG A 272 -1.95 15.00 33.49
N LYS A 273 -2.71 13.95 33.19
CA LYS A 273 -2.69 13.28 31.88
C LYS A 273 -3.21 14.25 30.82
N GLN A 274 -2.44 14.41 29.76
CA GLN A 274 -2.78 15.17 28.55
C GLN A 274 -2.59 14.27 27.32
N ASN A 275 -3.25 14.57 26.20
CA ASN A 275 -3.03 13.96 24.87
C ASN A 275 -2.80 12.44 24.87
N PRO A 276 -3.86 11.62 24.69
CA PRO A 276 -3.73 10.17 24.63
C PRO A 276 -2.66 9.71 23.61
N GLY A 277 -1.82 8.75 24.01
CA GLY A 277 -0.80 8.15 23.12
C GLY A 277 0.44 8.99 22.83
N GLN A 278 0.50 10.27 23.24
CA GLN A 278 1.58 11.20 22.87
C GLN A 278 2.98 10.61 23.08
N LYS A 279 3.30 10.13 24.30
CA LYS A 279 4.63 9.56 24.60
C LYS A 279 4.96 8.34 23.76
N THR A 280 3.94 7.57 23.38
CA THR A 280 4.13 6.37 22.54
C THR A 280 4.47 6.78 21.11
N MET A 281 3.74 7.73 20.56
CA MET A 281 3.99 8.26 19.21
C MET A 281 5.34 8.97 19.12
N GLU A 282 5.69 9.81 20.09
CA GLU A 282 7.00 10.47 20.18
C GLU A 282 8.15 9.45 20.23
N LYS A 283 7.98 8.38 21.00
CA LYS A 283 8.99 7.31 21.07
C LYS A 283 9.13 6.61 19.73
N MET A 284 8.03 6.31 19.02
CA MET A 284 8.08 5.72 17.69
C MET A 284 8.73 6.64 16.65
N GLN A 285 8.44 7.94 16.71
CA GLN A 285 9.08 8.94 15.84
C GLN A 285 10.59 8.94 16.02
N SER A 286 11.07 9.06 17.25
CA SER A 286 12.51 9.03 17.57
C SER A 286 13.19 7.74 17.09
N ILE A 287 12.49 6.61 17.22
CA ILE A 287 12.96 5.30 16.77
C ILE A 287 13.08 5.24 15.22
N VAL A 288 12.08 5.74 14.49
CA VAL A 288 12.11 5.79 13.02
C VAL A 288 13.19 6.75 12.52
N GLU A 289 13.32 7.93 13.13
CA GLU A 289 14.37 8.90 12.80
C GLU A 289 15.77 8.30 12.96
N LYS A 290 15.98 7.52 14.03
CA LYS A 290 17.23 6.82 14.25
C LYS A 290 17.46 5.76 13.16
N TYR A 291 16.46 4.93 12.87
CA TYR A 291 16.56 3.93 11.81
C TYR A 291 16.95 4.53 10.45
N LEU A 292 16.37 5.68 10.10
CA LEU A 292 16.73 6.39 8.85
C LEU A 292 18.18 6.87 8.87
N LYS A 293 18.65 7.43 9.99
CA LYS A 293 20.05 7.87 10.16
C LYS A 293 21.04 6.71 10.13
N ASP A 294 20.65 5.54 10.62
CA ASP A 294 21.48 4.33 10.69
C ASP A 294 21.46 3.53 9.36
N GLY A 295 21.34 4.21 8.22
CA GLY A 295 21.44 3.64 6.88
C GLY A 295 20.11 3.34 6.18
N GLY A 296 18.97 3.44 6.88
CA GLY A 296 17.64 3.28 6.27
C GLY A 296 17.37 4.31 5.17
N GLN A 297 17.95 5.51 5.30
CA GLN A 297 17.81 6.60 4.33
C GLN A 297 18.36 6.24 2.94
N GLU A 298 19.56 5.66 2.84
CA GLU A 298 20.18 5.31 1.56
C GLU A 298 19.38 4.23 0.80
N GLU A 299 18.81 3.27 1.53
CA GLU A 299 17.92 2.26 0.93
C GLU A 299 16.60 2.90 0.44
N MET A 300 16.11 3.91 1.16
CA MET A 300 14.91 4.67 0.80
C MET A 300 15.10 5.51 -0.46
N GLU A 301 16.26 6.16 -0.59
CA GLU A 301 16.64 6.92 -1.79
C GLU A 301 16.67 6.01 -3.02
N ARG A 302 17.36 4.86 -2.94
CA ARG A 302 17.40 3.86 -4.03
C ARG A 302 16.02 3.32 -4.38
N CYS A 303 15.16 3.12 -3.39
CA CYS A 303 13.77 2.70 -3.60
C CYS A 303 12.97 3.78 -4.34
N ALA A 304 13.08 5.05 -3.91
CA ALA A 304 12.38 6.17 -4.53
C ALA A 304 12.79 6.34 -5.99
N GLU A 305 14.08 6.26 -6.31
CA GLU A 305 14.59 6.34 -7.68
C GLU A 305 13.97 5.29 -8.60
N GLN A 306 13.84 4.03 -8.15
CA GLN A 306 13.23 2.97 -8.97
C GLN A 306 11.73 3.20 -9.20
N LEU A 307 11.01 3.63 -8.17
CA LEU A 307 9.58 3.92 -8.27
C LEU A 307 9.33 5.12 -9.21
N VAL A 308 10.10 6.19 -9.08
CA VAL A 308 10.01 7.38 -9.95
C VAL A 308 10.39 7.03 -11.38
N LYS A 309 11.47 6.26 -11.59
CA LYS A 309 11.89 5.80 -12.91
C LYS A 309 10.78 5.02 -13.61
N LEU A 310 10.12 4.08 -12.92
CA LEU A 310 9.02 3.32 -13.50
C LEU A 310 7.82 4.21 -13.83
N ARG A 311 7.43 5.10 -12.92
CA ARG A 311 6.36 6.08 -13.16
C ARG A 311 6.65 6.92 -14.42
N ARG A 312 7.84 7.52 -14.53
CA ARG A 312 8.24 8.35 -15.67
C ARG A 312 8.30 7.55 -16.97
N ARG A 313 8.73 6.29 -16.93
CA ARG A 313 8.66 5.36 -18.07
C ARG A 313 7.23 5.09 -18.52
N ARG A 314 6.28 4.92 -17.60
CA ARG A 314 4.86 4.71 -17.92
C ARG A 314 4.23 5.94 -18.57
N LEU A 315 4.49 7.12 -18.01
CA LEU A 315 4.06 8.40 -18.59
C LEU A 315 4.62 8.57 -20.01
N PHE A 316 5.92 8.33 -20.21
CA PHE A 316 6.55 8.45 -21.52
C PHE A 316 6.00 7.45 -22.55
N ALA A 317 5.74 6.20 -22.13
CA ALA A 317 5.27 5.15 -23.03
C ALA A 317 3.81 5.33 -23.46
N ASP A 318 2.93 5.81 -22.57
CA ASP A 318 1.50 6.00 -22.85
C ASP A 318 0.90 7.09 -21.94
N PRO A 319 0.95 8.37 -22.36
CA PRO A 319 0.42 9.49 -21.59
C PRO A 319 -1.08 9.38 -21.31
N ASP A 320 -1.87 8.91 -22.27
CA ASP A 320 -3.33 8.73 -22.13
C ASP A 320 -3.68 7.68 -21.06
N ARG A 321 -2.92 6.57 -21.03
CA ARG A 321 -3.08 5.55 -19.98
C ARG A 321 -2.61 6.07 -18.62
N TRP A 322 -1.54 6.87 -18.57
CA TRP A 322 -1.12 7.51 -17.32
C TRP A 322 -2.19 8.50 -16.80
N GLU A 323 -2.76 9.32 -17.67
CA GLU A 323 -3.82 10.27 -17.34
C GLU A 323 -5.02 9.57 -16.70
N ARG A 324 -5.52 8.52 -17.36
CA ARG A 324 -6.58 7.67 -16.82
C ARG A 324 -6.22 7.06 -15.47
N PHE A 325 -5.01 6.55 -15.35
CA PHE A 325 -4.56 5.89 -14.13
C PHE A 325 -4.49 6.86 -12.96
N ALA A 326 -3.90 8.05 -13.18
CA ALA A 326 -3.67 9.02 -12.13
C ALA A 326 -4.94 9.82 -11.75
N LEU A 327 -5.81 10.11 -12.72
CA LEU A 327 -7.00 10.94 -12.50
C LEU A 327 -8.30 10.15 -12.43
N VAL A 328 -8.29 8.86 -12.79
CA VAL A 328 -9.50 8.04 -12.98
C VAL A 328 -10.49 8.80 -13.88
N SER A 329 -9.95 9.35 -14.97
CA SER A 329 -10.68 10.26 -15.85
C SER A 329 -11.32 9.54 -17.04
N THR A 330 -12.48 10.04 -17.44
CA THR A 330 -13.15 9.72 -18.70
C THR A 330 -13.60 11.02 -19.37
N PHE A 331 -13.83 10.98 -20.68
CA PHE A 331 -14.29 12.15 -21.43
C PHE A 331 -15.66 11.87 -22.03
N HIS A 332 -16.54 12.86 -21.99
CA HIS A 332 -17.89 12.77 -22.53
C HIS A 332 -18.19 13.95 -23.45
N CYS A 333 -18.71 13.68 -24.64
CA CYS A 333 -19.14 14.73 -25.56
C CYS A 333 -20.59 15.13 -25.27
N PRO A 334 -20.86 16.35 -24.79
CA PRO A 334 -22.24 16.76 -24.48
C PRO A 334 -23.12 16.90 -25.73
N SER A 335 -22.50 17.16 -26.89
CA SER A 335 -23.18 17.31 -28.18
C SER A 335 -23.49 15.95 -28.85
N CYS A 336 -22.97 14.84 -28.31
CA CYS A 336 -23.15 13.49 -28.86
C CYS A 336 -23.56 12.50 -27.75
N PRO A 337 -24.78 12.59 -27.22
CA PRO A 337 -25.22 11.79 -26.06
C PRO A 337 -25.26 10.28 -26.31
N ASN A 338 -25.29 9.86 -27.59
CA ASN A 338 -25.32 8.45 -27.98
C ASN A 338 -23.93 7.84 -28.19
N VAL A 339 -22.85 8.63 -28.04
CA VAL A 339 -21.48 8.15 -28.14
C VAL A 339 -20.99 7.72 -26.77
N GLU A 340 -20.35 6.55 -26.70
CA GLU A 340 -19.77 6.02 -25.46
C GLU A 340 -18.71 6.98 -24.88
N THR A 341 -18.47 6.86 -23.57
CA THR A 341 -17.44 7.63 -22.90
C THR A 341 -16.06 7.26 -23.44
N PHE A 342 -15.25 8.28 -23.71
CA PHE A 342 -13.89 8.09 -24.18
C PHE A 342 -12.98 7.87 -23.00
N THR A 343 -12.11 6.87 -23.15
CA THR A 343 -11.13 6.51 -22.14
C THR A 343 -9.74 7.05 -22.48
N SER A 344 -9.58 7.88 -23.50
CA SER A 344 -8.28 8.49 -23.84
C SER A 344 -8.52 9.89 -24.37
N ARG A 345 -7.68 10.84 -24.00
CA ARG A 345 -7.77 12.22 -24.50
C ARG A 345 -7.62 12.25 -26.01
N ALA A 346 -6.62 11.57 -26.57
CA ALA A 346 -6.42 11.51 -28.02
C ALA A 346 -7.63 10.88 -28.78
N GLY A 347 -8.37 9.97 -28.13
CA GLY A 347 -9.61 9.43 -28.67
C GLY A 347 -10.74 10.47 -28.70
N PHE A 348 -10.86 11.25 -27.64
CA PHE A 348 -11.85 12.33 -27.54
C PHE A 348 -11.53 13.49 -28.48
N GLU A 349 -10.26 13.90 -28.58
CA GLU A 349 -9.77 14.92 -29.51
C GLU A 349 -10.14 14.60 -30.96
N ARG A 350 -9.83 13.38 -31.41
CA ARG A 350 -10.21 12.92 -32.76
C ARG A 350 -11.72 12.94 -32.99
N HIS A 351 -12.52 12.62 -31.97
CA HIS A 351 -13.98 12.72 -32.07
C HIS A 351 -14.42 14.18 -32.23
N ILE A 352 -13.85 15.10 -31.45
CA ILE A 352 -14.15 16.53 -31.52
C ILE A 352 -13.79 17.09 -32.91
N GLU A 353 -12.56 16.86 -33.37
CA GLU A 353 -12.06 17.31 -34.66
C GLU A 353 -12.87 16.79 -35.85
N SER A 354 -13.36 15.55 -35.77
CA SER A 354 -14.07 14.91 -36.88
C SER A 354 -15.56 15.25 -36.95
N ASN A 355 -16.18 15.67 -35.83
CA ASN A 355 -17.64 15.75 -35.70
C ASN A 355 -18.16 17.11 -35.23
N HIS A 356 -17.30 18.01 -34.76
CA HIS A 356 -17.69 19.31 -34.22
C HIS A 356 -16.86 20.43 -34.88
N GLU A 357 -17.50 21.57 -35.17
CA GLU A 357 -16.79 22.72 -35.72
C GLU A 357 -15.83 23.30 -34.67
N ALA A 358 -14.55 23.44 -35.05
CA ALA A 358 -13.46 23.85 -34.19
C ALA A 358 -13.56 25.33 -33.78
N ALA A 359 -14.25 25.63 -32.70
CA ALA A 359 -13.82 26.69 -31.79
C ALA A 359 -12.82 26.08 -30.80
N GLU A 360 -11.87 26.85 -30.26
CA GLU A 360 -10.91 26.39 -29.24
C GLU A 360 -11.66 25.74 -28.06
N LEU A 361 -11.85 24.42 -28.13
CA LEU A 361 -12.54 23.66 -27.11
C LEU A 361 -11.50 23.35 -26.05
N ASN A 362 -11.64 23.97 -24.90
CA ASN A 362 -10.92 23.53 -23.71
C ASN A 362 -11.41 22.12 -23.35
N ILE A 363 -10.70 21.09 -23.81
CA ILE A 363 -11.07 19.67 -23.65
C ILE A 363 -11.21 19.29 -22.18
N ASP A 364 -10.47 19.95 -21.30
CA ASP A 364 -10.49 19.67 -19.86
C ASP A 364 -11.85 19.94 -19.22
N GLN A 365 -12.67 20.81 -19.80
CA GLN A 365 -14.04 21.05 -19.33
C GLN A 365 -14.96 19.83 -19.53
N TYR A 366 -14.59 18.91 -20.41
CA TYR A 366 -15.36 17.69 -20.73
C TYR A 366 -14.78 16.45 -20.04
N ARG A 367 -13.72 16.63 -19.24
CA ARG A 367 -13.10 15.57 -18.46
C ARG A 367 -13.87 15.36 -17.18
N TYR A 368 -14.33 14.14 -16.97
CA TYR A 368 -14.92 13.68 -15.71
C TYR A 368 -13.88 12.87 -14.96
N SER A 369 -13.35 13.44 -13.89
CA SER A 369 -12.49 12.73 -12.94
C SER A 369 -13.36 12.13 -11.84
N TRP A 370 -13.15 10.85 -11.55
CA TRP A 370 -13.89 10.22 -10.47
C TRP A 370 -13.49 10.83 -9.11
N SER A 371 -14.48 11.19 -8.30
CA SER A 371 -14.26 11.60 -6.91
C SER A 371 -14.91 10.57 -5.99
N TYR A 372 -14.12 10.03 -5.06
CA TYR A 372 -14.68 9.17 -4.02
C TYR A 372 -15.52 10.03 -3.07
N GLN A 373 -16.83 10.01 -3.22
CA GLN A 373 -17.73 10.49 -2.19
C GLN A 373 -17.86 9.40 -1.14
N GLY A 374 -16.93 9.38 -0.18
CA GLY A 374 -17.05 8.50 0.98
C GLY A 374 -18.42 8.69 1.60
N GLN A 375 -19.27 7.65 1.59
CA GLN A 375 -20.55 7.71 2.26
C GLN A 375 -20.27 7.99 3.74
N ARG A 376 -20.53 9.23 4.19
CA ARG A 376 -20.68 9.53 5.61
C ARG A 376 -21.94 8.82 6.11
N ARG A 377 -21.85 7.51 6.37
CA ARG A 377 -22.73 6.90 7.36
C ARG A 377 -22.22 7.33 8.73
N SER A 378 -22.49 8.59 9.05
CA SER A 378 -22.42 9.10 10.41
C SER A 378 -23.63 8.57 11.17
N SER A 379 -23.52 7.38 11.72
CA SER A 379 -24.39 6.93 12.81
C SER A 379 -23.65 5.87 13.62
N TRP A 380 -22.68 6.34 14.40
CA TRP A 380 -22.18 5.61 15.56
C TRP A 380 -23.33 5.52 16.58
N TYR A 381 -24.07 4.42 16.55
CA TYR A 381 -24.82 3.95 17.72
C TYR A 381 -24.15 2.64 18.13
N ILE A 382 -23.37 2.72 19.21
CA ILE A 382 -22.98 1.56 20.01
C ILE A 382 -24.14 1.35 20.98
N PRO A 383 -24.88 0.22 20.93
CA PRO A 383 -25.83 -0.14 21.97
C PRO A 383 -25.18 -0.26 23.35
#